data_AF-A0A235BWQ6-F1
#
_entry.id   AF-A0A235BWQ6-F1
#
_cell.length_a   1.000
_cell.length_b   1.000
_cell.length_c   1.000
_cell.angle_alpha   90.00
_cell.angle_beta   90.00
_cell.angle_gamma   90.00
#
_symmetry.space_group_name_H-M   'P 1'
#
loop_
_entity.id
_entity.type
_entity.pdbx_description
1 polymer ?
#
loop_
_entity_poly.entity_id
_entity_poly.type
_entity_poly.pdbx_seq_one_letter_code
_entity_poly.pdbx_strand_id
1 'polypeptide(L)'
;MKIGLNEQETDEFLDYWLNRLQDYKYYKIFPVVNRQLEDFVELEITPPAKTSFRVWFFFQGCDKFEELPSPHIDEFVREGTTVIEWGGVMLN
;
A
#
# COMPACT_ATOMS: atom_id res chain seq x y z
N MET A 1 9.47 -6.75 1.44
CA MET A 1 8.09 -6.87 1.95
C MET A 1 7.29 -7.59 0.86
N LYS A 2 6.78 -8.81 1.08
CA LYS A 2 6.06 -9.54 0.01
C LYS A 2 4.60 -9.08 -0.05
N ILE A 3 4.39 -7.90 -0.63
CA ILE A 3 3.07 -7.28 -0.81
C ILE A 3 2.67 -7.21 -2.30
N GLY A 4 3.22 -8.07 -3.14
CA GLY A 4 2.92 -8.08 -4.59
C GLY A 4 3.66 -7.04 -5.43
N LEU A 5 4.39 -6.10 -4.81
CA LEU A 5 5.30 -5.18 -5.49
C LEU A 5 6.59 -5.88 -5.94
N ASN A 6 7.13 -5.46 -7.08
CA ASN A 6 8.49 -5.84 -7.49
C ASN A 6 9.53 -4.97 -6.77
N GLU A 7 10.82 -5.18 -7.07
CA GLU A 7 11.92 -4.45 -6.42
C GLU A 7 11.83 -2.94 -6.70
N GLN A 8 11.70 -2.53 -7.96
CA GLN A 8 11.63 -1.11 -8.33
C GLN A 8 10.45 -0.40 -7.66
N GLU A 9 9.25 -0.99 -7.72
CA GLU A 9 8.05 -0.42 -7.11
C GLU A 9 8.14 -0.36 -5.57
N THR A 10 8.82 -1.34 -4.96
CA THR A 10 9.09 -1.32 -3.52
C THR A 10 10.02 -0.17 -3.17
N ASP A 11 11.08 0.03 -3.95
CA ASP A 11 12.04 1.11 -3.72
C ASP A 11 11.38 2.49 -3.90
N GLU A 12 10.56 2.67 -4.95
CA GLU A 12 9.79 3.90 -5.19
C GLU A 12 8.79 4.17 -4.05
N PHE A 13 8.09 3.13 -3.58
CA PHE A 13 7.18 3.24 -2.44
C PHE A 13 7.91 3.67 -1.17
N LEU A 14 9.05 3.02 -0.88
CA LEU A 14 9.85 3.31 0.31
C LEU A 14 10.45 4.71 0.26
N ASP A 15 11.04 5.13 -0.87
CA ASP A 15 11.59 6.48 -1.02
C ASP A 15 10.50 7.54 -0.81
N TYR A 16 9.32 7.35 -1.41
CA TYR A 16 8.23 8.30 -1.25
C TYR A 16 7.76 8.42 0.21
N TRP A 17 7.51 7.30 0.90
CA TRP A 17 6.93 7.30 2.24
C TRP A 17 7.93 7.55 3.35
N LEU A 18 9.15 7.03 3.28
CA LEU A 18 10.17 7.27 4.32
C LEU A 18 10.55 8.75 4.42
N ASN A 19 10.47 9.49 3.31
CA ASN A 19 10.63 10.94 3.32
C ASN A 19 9.48 11.69 4.02
N ARG A 20 8.32 11.06 4.20
CA ARG A 20 7.11 11.65 4.83
C ARG A 20 6.84 11.15 6.24
N LEU A 21 7.39 10.00 6.60
CA LEU A 21 7.22 9.38 7.92
C LEU A 21 8.36 9.77 8.87
N GLN A 22 8.57 11.07 9.05
CA GLN A 22 9.69 11.62 9.84
C GLN A 22 9.27 12.33 11.12
N ASP A 23 8.00 12.71 11.24
CA ASP A 23 7.50 13.54 12.33
C ASP A 23 7.36 12.78 13.66
N TYR A 24 7.21 11.45 13.61
CA TYR A 24 6.99 10.61 14.78
C TYR A 24 8.05 9.53 14.91
N LYS A 25 8.33 9.14 16.16
CA LYS A 25 9.27 8.06 16.48
C LYS A 25 8.74 6.69 16.05
N TYR A 26 7.43 6.50 16.14
CA TYR A 26 6.76 5.28 15.74
C TYR A 26 5.54 5.61 14.87
N TYR A 27 5.20 4.67 13.99
CA TYR A 27 4.01 4.75 13.16
C TYR A 27 3.25 3.43 13.25
N LYS A 28 1.94 3.54 13.43
CA LYS A 28 1.00 2.45 13.18
C LYS A 28 0.65 2.46 11.71
N ILE A 29 0.73 1.30 11.07
CA ILE A 29 0.60 1.15 9.62
C ILE A 29 -0.48 0.12 9.33
N PHE A 30 -1.54 0.55 8.66
CA PHE A 30 -2.70 -0.29 8.35
C PHE A 30 -2.88 -0.39 6.83
N PRO A 31 -2.64 -1.56 6.22
CA PRO A 31 -2.87 -1.75 4.78
C PRO A 31 -4.36 -1.91 4.46
N VAL A 32 -4.75 -1.42 3.29
CA VAL A 32 -6.05 -1.62 2.67
C VAL A 32 -5.82 -2.05 1.22
N VAL A 33 -6.35 -3.21 0.84
CA VAL A 33 -6.00 -3.89 -0.42
C VAL A 33 -7.22 -4.19 -1.29
N ASN A 34 -7.06 -4.02 -2.60
CA ASN A 34 -7.99 -4.40 -3.68
C ASN A 34 -9.48 -4.17 -3.35
N ARG A 35 -10.21 -5.24 -2.99
CA ARG A 35 -11.65 -5.21 -2.71
C ARG A 35 -12.04 -4.15 -1.68
N GLN A 36 -11.20 -3.93 -0.68
CA GLN A 36 -11.47 -2.92 0.33
C GLN A 36 -11.36 -1.50 -0.23
N LEU A 37 -10.61 -1.28 -1.31
CA LEU A 37 -10.50 0.02 -2.00
C LEU A 37 -11.62 0.21 -3.03
N GLU A 38 -12.04 -0.87 -3.71
CA GLU A 38 -13.09 -0.83 -4.74
C GLU A 38 -14.41 -0.25 -4.21
N ASP A 39 -14.74 -0.49 -2.93
CA ASP A 39 -15.95 0.05 -2.29
C ASP A 39 -15.92 1.58 -2.09
N PHE A 40 -14.73 2.21 -2.14
CA PHE A 40 -14.56 3.64 -1.84
C PHE A 40 -13.97 4.44 -3.00
N VAL A 41 -13.16 3.82 -3.86
CA VAL A 41 -12.39 4.47 -4.92
C VAL A 41 -12.44 3.62 -6.18
N GLU A 42 -13.25 4.05 -7.14
CA GLU A 42 -13.34 3.43 -8.46
C GLU A 42 -12.09 3.72 -9.29
N LEU A 43 -11.62 2.73 -10.06
CA LEU A 43 -10.51 2.85 -10.99
C LEU A 43 -10.90 2.23 -12.33
N GLU A 44 -11.03 3.07 -13.35
CA GLU A 44 -11.26 2.65 -14.74
C GLU A 44 -9.96 2.75 -15.54
N ILE A 45 -9.58 1.67 -16.24
CA ILE A 45 -8.34 1.59 -17.03
C ILE A 45 -8.73 1.22 -18.47
N THR A 46 -8.37 2.06 -19.43
CA THR A 46 -8.60 1.82 -20.87
C THR A 46 -7.29 1.88 -21.66
N PRO A 47 -6.89 0.81 -22.38
CA PRO A 47 -7.54 -0.51 -22.44
C PRO A 47 -7.42 -1.26 -21.10
N PRO A 48 -8.33 -2.21 -20.80
CA PRO A 48 -8.31 -2.93 -19.53
C PRO A 48 -7.00 -3.70 -19.33
N ALA A 49 -6.45 -3.60 -18.13
CA ALA A 49 -5.33 -4.44 -17.70
C ALA A 49 -5.82 -5.88 -17.50
N LYS A 50 -4.94 -6.86 -17.74
CA LYS A 50 -5.26 -8.27 -17.48
C LYS A 50 -5.24 -8.56 -15.98
N THR A 51 -4.34 -7.92 -15.24
CA THR A 51 -4.28 -8.01 -13.77
C THR A 51 -4.04 -6.63 -13.17
N SER A 52 -4.55 -6.40 -11.96
CA SER A 52 -4.33 -5.18 -11.20
C SER A 52 -4.10 -5.47 -9.73
N PHE A 53 -3.24 -4.68 -9.10
CA PHE A 53 -3.02 -4.74 -7.66
C PHE A 53 -3.00 -3.33 -7.08
N ARG A 54 -3.81 -3.11 -6.05
CA ARG A 54 -4.00 -1.83 -5.38
C ARG A 54 -3.76 -2.01 -3.88
N VAL A 55 -2.82 -1.24 -3.34
CA VAL A 55 -2.52 -1.24 -1.90
C VAL A 55 -2.36 0.18 -1.37
N TRP A 56 -3.18 0.55 -0.40
CA TRP A 56 -3.01 1.80 0.33
C TRP A 56 -2.60 1.52 1.76
N PHE A 57 -1.88 2.46 2.38
CA PHE A 57 -1.52 2.39 3.79
C PHE A 57 -2.06 3.60 4.54
N PHE A 58 -2.72 3.37 5.67
CA PHE A 58 -2.98 4.42 6.64
C PHE A 58 -1.83 4.47 7.63
N PHE A 59 -1.24 5.65 7.78
CA PHE A 59 -0.13 5.92 8.68
C PHE A 59 -0.61 6.78 9.84
N GLN A 60 -0.46 6.31 11.06
CA GLN A 60 -0.78 7.08 12.26
C GLN A 60 0.47 7.21 13.12
N GLY A 61 0.93 8.43 13.35
CA GLY A 61 2.08 8.71 14.22
C GLY A 61 1.76 8.40 15.68
N CYS A 62 2.75 7.87 16.42
CA CYS A 62 2.62 7.65 17.86
C CYS A 62 3.95 7.79 18.61
N ASP A 63 3.87 8.24 19.86
CA ASP A 63 5.06 8.48 20.71
C ASP A 63 5.58 7.20 21.38
N LYS A 64 4.69 6.21 21.55
CA LYS A 64 4.99 4.94 22.19
C LYS A 64 4.95 3.81 21.15
N PHE A 65 5.86 2.87 21.33
CA PHE A 65 5.85 1.65 20.54
C PHE A 65 4.64 0.81 20.94
N GLU A 66 3.90 0.36 19.93
CA GLU A 66 2.77 -0.56 20.07
C GLU A 66 3.01 -1.73 19.12
N GLU A 67 2.95 -2.96 19.63
CA GLU A 67 3.00 -4.15 18.79
C GLU A 67 1.62 -4.39 18.21
N LEU A 68 1.54 -4.42 16.87
CA LEU A 68 0.32 -4.69 16.13
C LEU A 68 0.39 -6.08 15.50
N PRO A 69 -0.76 -6.78 15.35
CA PRO A 69 -0.78 -8.02 14.60
C PRO A 69 -0.35 -7.75 13.15
N SER A 70 0.50 -8.62 12.62
CA SER A 70 0.90 -8.55 11.21
C SER A 70 -0.33 -8.64 10.30
N PRO A 71 -0.50 -7.72 9.33
CA PRO A 71 -1.59 -7.80 8.39
C PRO A 71 -1.42 -9.03 7.49
N HIS A 72 -2.53 -9.68 7.16
CA HIS A 72 -2.56 -10.68 6.10
C HIS A 72 -2.79 -9.97 4.77
N ILE A 73 -1.90 -10.22 3.81
CA ILE A 73 -2.02 -9.72 2.43
C ILE A 73 -1.88 -10.95 1.53
N ASP A 74 -2.91 -11.18 0.72
CA ASP A 74 -2.92 -12.28 -0.23
C ASP A 74 -1.79 -12.12 -1.26
N GLU A 75 -1.26 -13.25 -1.72
CA GLU A 75 -0.28 -13.24 -2.79
C GLU A 75 -0.90 -12.71 -4.09
N PHE A 76 -0.18 -11.83 -4.78
CA PHE A 76 -0.59 -11.29 -6.07
C PHE A 76 0.24 -11.89 -7.19
N VAL A 77 -0.42 -12.46 -8.19
CA VAL A 77 0.20 -13.04 -9.38
C VAL A 77 0.02 -12.10 -10.56
N ARG A 78 1.14 -11.72 -11.19
CA ARG A 78 1.16 -10.86 -12.37
C ARG A 78 0.91 -11.67 -13.63
N GLU A 79 -0.05 -11.26 -14.44
CA GLU A 79 -0.29 -11.87 -15.74
C GLU A 79 -0.66 -10.83 -16.79
N GLY A 80 0.00 -10.91 -17.95
CA GLY A 80 -0.22 -9.98 -19.07
C GLY A 80 0.06 -8.53 -18.67
N THR A 81 -0.67 -7.59 -19.28
CA THR A 81 -0.62 -6.18 -18.89
C THR A 81 -1.08 -6.05 -17.44
N THR A 82 -0.19 -5.56 -16.59
CA THR A 82 -0.43 -5.44 -15.14
C THR A 82 -0.39 -3.97 -14.73
N VAL A 83 -1.37 -3.54 -13.93
CA VAL A 83 -1.38 -2.21 -13.31
C VAL A 83 -1.16 -2.33 -11.80
N ILE A 84 -0.26 -1.51 -11.28
CA ILE A 84 0.05 -1.42 -9.85
C ILE A 84 -0.31 -0.02 -9.36
N GLU A 85 -1.10 0.04 -8.31
CA GLU A 85 -1.38 1.27 -7.56
C GLU A 85 -0.91 1.07 -6.12
N TRP A 86 -0.02 1.94 -5.67
CA TRP A 86 0.30 2.05 -4.25
C TRP A 86 0.09 3.49 -3.77
N GLY A 87 -0.34 3.63 -2.53
CA GLY A 87 -0.67 4.92 -1.97
C GLY A 87 -0.81 4.87 -0.45
N GLY A 88 -1.40 5.91 0.10
CA GLY A 88 -1.59 5.98 1.54
C GLY A 88 -2.00 7.36 2.02
N VAL A 89 -2.38 7.41 3.29
CA VAL A 89 -2.93 8.60 3.95
C VAL A 89 -2.32 8.71 5.34
N MET A 90 -1.89 9.92 5.71
CA MET A 90 -1.54 10.26 7.08
C MET A 90 -2.82 10.52 7.87
N LEU A 91 -3.03 9.80 8.95
CA LEU A 91 -4.10 10.03 9.91
C LEU A 91 -3.63 11.07 10.93
N ASN A 92 -4.44 12.09 11.14
CA ASN A 92 -4.24 13.13 12.15
C ASN A 92 -4.55 12.63 13.56
#